data_AF-A0A5E4MDT7-F1
#
_entry.id   AF-A0A5E4MDT7-F1
#
_cell.length_a   1.000
_cell.length_b   1.000
_cell.length_c   1.000
_cell.angle_alpha   90.00
_cell.angle_beta   90.00
_cell.angle_gamma   90.00
#
_symmetry.space_group_name_H-M   'P 1'
#
loop_
_entity.id
_entity.type
_entity.pdbx_description
1 polymer ?
#
loop_
_entity_poly.entity_id
_entity_poly.type
_entity_poly.pdbx_seq_one_letter_code
_entity_poly.pdbx_strand_id
1 'polypeptide(L)'
;MEKNQKILPFEINLVRFENPETLVEKSNKTLTKKNILSSKTKVNLFGSEDGAELTCGDVLNLIVEPRQWRKDDVDWKQDISKQPGTTSDVKKLSEKLDTYLLQFEAKEQRQKKTDLKNLAEILKLENQILAADLINTTNITVLIEQGLAEKNEKELQMHINRLEVLKKSNGLIKDWSTKLL
;
A
#
# COMPACT_ATOMS: atom_id res chain seq x y z
N MET A 1 2.76 2.70 -5.81
CA MET A 1 2.20 1.70 -4.88
C MET A 1 2.49 0.32 -5.47
N GLU A 2 3.47 -0.38 -4.92
CA GLU A 2 3.75 -1.77 -5.33
C GLU A 2 2.55 -2.64 -4.97
N LYS A 3 2.00 -3.33 -5.96
CA LYS A 3 1.03 -4.38 -5.72
C LYS A 3 1.78 -5.47 -4.97
N ASN A 4 1.51 -5.61 -3.67
CA ASN A 4 1.93 -6.78 -2.88
C ASN A 4 1.33 -8.02 -3.56
N GLN A 5 2.06 -8.60 -4.50
CA GLN A 5 1.66 -9.85 -5.14
C GLN A 5 1.50 -10.89 -4.03
N LYS A 6 0.38 -11.62 -4.09
CA LYS A 6 0.06 -12.70 -3.16
C LYS A 6 0.99 -13.89 -3.43
N ILE A 7 2.25 -13.74 -3.06
CA ILE A 7 3.25 -14.79 -3.18
C ILE A 7 3.18 -15.57 -1.87
N LEU A 8 2.89 -16.87 -1.97
CA LEU A 8 2.97 -17.76 -0.82
C LEU A 8 4.44 -17.88 -0.38
N PRO A 9 4.72 -17.90 0.92
CA PRO A 9 6.05 -18.17 1.43
C PRO A 9 6.56 -19.51 0.87
N PHE A 10 7.83 -19.57 0.53
CA PHE A 10 8.45 -20.76 -0.07
C PHE A 10 8.39 -22.00 0.86
N GLU A 11 8.13 -21.77 2.16
CA GLU A 11 7.95 -22.78 3.20
C GLU A 11 6.60 -23.51 3.11
N ILE A 12 5.64 -22.99 2.34
CA ILE A 12 4.34 -23.61 2.09
C ILE A 12 4.40 -24.34 0.73
N ASN A 13 5.02 -25.53 0.72
CA ASN A 13 5.16 -26.36 -0.48
C ASN A 13 4.80 -27.83 -0.19
N LEU A 14 4.22 -28.50 -1.19
CA LEU A 14 3.94 -29.94 -1.20
C LEU A 14 5.18 -30.79 -1.54
N VAL A 15 6.18 -30.18 -2.18
CA VAL A 15 7.45 -30.84 -2.53
C VAL A 15 8.32 -30.93 -1.28
N ARG A 16 8.62 -32.16 -0.88
CA ARG A 16 9.59 -32.44 0.18
C ARG A 16 10.98 -32.46 -0.42
N PHE A 17 11.88 -31.67 0.15
CA PHE A 17 13.29 -31.67 -0.22
C PHE A 17 14.09 -32.51 0.80
N GLU A 18 15.14 -33.17 0.33
CA GLU A 18 16.11 -33.88 1.18
C GLU A 18 16.99 -32.90 1.96
N ASN A 19 17.87 -33.38 2.84
CA ASN A 19 18.79 -32.49 3.55
C ASN A 19 19.79 -31.89 2.55
N PRO A 20 20.15 -30.60 2.67
CA PRO A 20 21.08 -29.98 1.73
C PRO A 20 22.48 -30.59 1.87
N GLU A 21 23.12 -30.82 0.72
CA GLU A 21 24.46 -31.35 0.60
C GLU A 21 25.42 -30.25 0.11
N THR A 22 26.61 -30.19 0.70
CA THR A 22 27.68 -29.28 0.27
C THR A 22 28.32 -29.83 -0.99
N LEU A 23 28.35 -29.03 -2.06
CA LEU A 23 29.10 -29.31 -3.27
C LEU A 23 30.59 -29.04 -3.02
N VAL A 24 31.24 -29.88 -2.20
CA VAL A 24 32.70 -29.94 -2.16
C VAL A 24 33.12 -30.91 -3.26
N GLU A 25 33.90 -30.44 -4.23
CA GLU A 25 34.46 -31.26 -5.31
C GLU A 25 35.22 -32.47 -4.73
N LYS A 26 34.54 -33.61 -4.63
CA LYS A 26 35.20 -34.90 -4.38
C LYS A 26 35.82 -35.37 -5.69
N SER A 27 36.97 -34.79 -6.04
CA SER A 27 37.97 -35.56 -6.77
C SER A 27 38.38 -36.73 -5.87
N ASN A 28 37.99 -37.95 -6.25
CA ASN A 28 38.83 -39.14 -6.24
C ASN A 28 38.01 -40.39 -6.59
N LYS A 29 38.36 -40.97 -7.75
CA LYS A 29 37.99 -42.32 -8.17
C LYS A 29 38.31 -43.33 -7.08
N THR A 30 37.35 -44.16 -6.70
CA THR A 30 37.63 -45.57 -6.37
C THR A 30 36.40 -46.43 -6.56
N LEU A 31 36.54 -47.47 -7.39
CA LEU A 31 35.61 -48.59 -7.48
C LEU A 31 35.57 -49.35 -6.15
N THR A 32 34.37 -49.62 -5.63
CA THR A 32 34.14 -50.75 -4.73
C THR A 32 32.76 -51.37 -4.99
N LYS A 33 32.77 -52.69 -5.20
CA LYS A 33 31.64 -53.58 -5.50
C LYS A 33 30.83 -53.94 -4.24
N LYS A 34 29.54 -54.26 -4.47
CA LYS A 34 28.55 -55.03 -3.65
C LYS A 34 27.95 -54.25 -2.45
N ASN A 35 26.66 -54.37 -2.07
CA ASN A 35 25.57 -55.27 -2.45
C ASN A 35 24.21 -54.70 -1.92
N ILE A 36 23.10 -54.91 -2.66
CA ILE A 36 21.76 -55.37 -2.18
C ILE A 36 21.05 -54.45 -1.13
N LEU A 37 19.84 -53.91 -1.25
CA LEU A 37 18.61 -54.22 -1.99
C LEU A 37 17.82 -52.89 -2.03
N SER A 38 17.57 -52.30 -3.19
CA SER A 38 16.57 -51.24 -3.33
C SER A 38 15.83 -51.52 -4.63
N SER A 39 14.55 -51.77 -4.50
CA SER A 39 13.60 -52.08 -5.56
C SER A 39 13.66 -51.00 -6.65
N LYS A 40 14.46 -51.26 -7.69
CA LYS A 40 14.45 -50.50 -8.95
C LYS A 40 13.08 -50.72 -9.61
N THR A 41 12.12 -49.85 -9.32
CA THR A 41 10.95 -49.70 -10.19
C THR A 41 11.42 -49.03 -11.47
N LYS A 42 11.69 -49.85 -12.49
CA LYS A 42 12.11 -49.43 -13.83
C LYS A 42 10.95 -48.71 -14.52
N VAL A 43 11.17 -47.45 -14.92
CA VAL A 43 10.18 -46.69 -15.70
C VAL A 43 10.85 -46.33 -17.03
N ASN A 44 10.51 -47.06 -18.10
CA ASN A 44 10.91 -46.69 -19.46
C ASN A 44 10.02 -45.55 -19.93
N LEU A 45 10.55 -44.34 -20.01
CA LEU A 45 9.87 -43.21 -20.61
C LEU A 45 10.34 -43.06 -22.07
N PHE A 46 9.46 -43.44 -23.00
CA PHE A 46 9.49 -43.16 -24.44
C PHE A 46 10.84 -43.30 -25.18
N GLY A 47 11.05 -44.50 -25.74
CA GLY A 47 11.51 -44.68 -27.13
C GLY A 47 12.78 -43.95 -27.61
N SER A 48 13.86 -43.94 -26.85
CA SER A 48 15.18 -43.53 -27.35
C SER A 48 16.12 -44.74 -27.41
N GLU A 49 16.72 -44.98 -28.58
CA GLU A 49 17.61 -46.13 -28.87
C GLU A 49 18.96 -46.06 -28.13
N ASP A 50 19.29 -44.93 -27.49
CA ASP A 50 20.42 -44.80 -26.56
C ASP A 50 19.89 -44.88 -25.12
N GLY A 51 19.78 -46.10 -24.59
CA GLY A 51 19.17 -46.39 -23.29
C GLY A 51 19.97 -45.90 -22.09
N ALA A 52 19.90 -44.60 -21.77
CA ALA A 52 20.27 -44.10 -20.45
C ALA A 52 19.18 -44.50 -19.43
N GLU A 53 19.50 -45.46 -18.56
CA GLU A 53 18.62 -45.94 -17.49
C GLU A 53 18.40 -44.82 -16.44
N LEU A 54 17.34 -44.02 -16.59
CA LEU A 54 17.01 -42.94 -15.64
C LEU A 54 16.61 -43.52 -14.28
N THR A 55 17.23 -43.01 -13.21
CA THR A 55 16.84 -43.35 -11.84
C THR A 55 15.63 -42.52 -11.40
N CYS A 56 14.92 -42.97 -10.37
CA CYS A 56 13.80 -42.21 -9.78
C CYS A 56 14.22 -40.78 -9.39
N GLY A 57 15.45 -40.56 -8.93
CA GLY A 57 15.97 -39.23 -8.64
C GLY A 57 16.11 -38.36 -9.89
N ASP A 58 16.57 -38.93 -11.00
CA ASP A 58 16.71 -38.21 -12.27
C ASP A 58 15.34 -37.77 -12.81
N VAL A 59 14.33 -38.64 -12.70
CA VAL A 59 12.94 -38.29 -13.07
C VAL A 59 12.38 -37.20 -12.16
N LEU A 60 12.61 -37.26 -10.84
CA LEU A 60 12.13 -36.21 -9.92
C LEU A 60 12.79 -34.86 -10.19
N ASN A 61 14.10 -34.85 -10.47
CA ASN A 61 14.87 -33.65 -10.79
C ASN A 61 14.47 -33.03 -12.15
N LEU A 62 13.86 -33.82 -13.05
CA LEU A 62 13.27 -33.32 -14.29
C LEU A 62 11.90 -32.66 -14.07
N ILE A 63 11.14 -33.09 -13.05
CA ILE A 63 9.80 -32.55 -12.75
C ILE A 63 9.91 -31.25 -11.97
N VAL A 64 10.80 -31.19 -10.98
CA VAL A 64 11.10 -29.98 -10.20
C VAL A 64 12.61 -29.82 -10.11
N GLU A 65 13.10 -28.61 -10.37
CA GLU A 65 14.53 -28.33 -10.34
C GLU A 65 15.07 -28.46 -8.90
N PRO A 66 16.24 -29.11 -8.71
CA PRO A 66 16.94 -29.11 -7.43
C PRO A 66 17.24 -27.70 -6.97
N ARG A 67 17.08 -27.42 -5.68
CA ARG A 67 17.43 -26.12 -5.13
C ARG A 67 18.95 -26.00 -5.02
N GLN A 68 19.49 -24.90 -5.51
CA GLN A 68 20.90 -24.57 -5.38
C GLN A 68 21.03 -23.16 -4.83
N TRP A 69 21.90 -22.97 -3.85
CA TRP A 69 22.18 -21.65 -3.29
C TRP A 69 23.60 -21.60 -2.75
N ARG A 70 24.15 -20.39 -2.67
CA ARG A 70 25.46 -20.11 -2.08
C ARG A 70 25.27 -19.55 -0.67
N LYS A 71 25.97 -20.11 0.30
CA LYS A 71 26.03 -19.58 1.68
C LYS A 71 27.44 -19.72 2.23
N ASP A 72 28.01 -18.60 2.67
CA ASP A 72 29.35 -18.53 3.29
C ASP A 72 30.46 -19.15 2.41
N ASP A 73 30.51 -18.79 1.12
CA ASP A 73 31.42 -19.34 0.08
C ASP A 73 31.31 -20.84 -0.19
N VAL A 74 30.28 -21.50 0.34
CA VAL A 74 29.97 -22.90 0.05
C VAL A 74 28.73 -22.97 -0.83
N ASP A 75 28.84 -23.70 -1.95
CA ASP A 75 27.71 -24.01 -2.81
C ASP A 75 26.95 -25.22 -2.25
N TRP A 76 25.64 -25.06 -2.07
CA TRP A 76 24.73 -26.06 -1.54
C TRP A 76 23.78 -26.53 -2.64
N LYS A 77 23.48 -27.83 -2.62
CA LYS A 77 22.44 -28.44 -3.45
C LYS A 77 21.47 -29.21 -2.58
N GLN A 78 20.19 -29.15 -2.91
CA GLN A 78 19.13 -29.87 -2.22
C GLN A 78 18.23 -30.55 -3.26
N ASP A 79 18.30 -31.88 -3.27
CA ASP A 79 17.49 -32.71 -4.18
C ASP A 79 16.09 -32.98 -3.60
N ILE A 80 15.19 -33.44 -4.45
CA ILE A 80 13.82 -33.78 -4.04
C ILE A 80 13.82 -35.13 -3.33
N SER A 81 13.08 -35.21 -2.23
CA SER A 81 12.92 -36.43 -1.47
C SER A 81 12.27 -37.53 -2.30
N LYS A 82 12.91 -38.70 -2.31
CA LYS A 82 12.34 -39.92 -2.91
C LYS A 82 11.26 -40.56 -2.04
N GLN A 83 11.14 -40.13 -0.78
CA GLN A 83 10.09 -40.61 0.11
C GLN A 83 8.75 -39.97 -0.26
N PRO A 84 7.67 -40.77 -0.38
CA PRO A 84 6.34 -40.23 -0.63
C PRO A 84 5.90 -39.34 0.53
N GLY A 85 5.11 -38.32 0.22
CA GLY A 85 4.49 -37.47 1.23
C GLY A 85 3.49 -38.27 2.09
N THR A 86 3.50 -38.03 3.39
CA THR A 86 2.56 -38.68 4.32
C THR A 86 1.31 -37.81 4.49
N THR A 87 0.17 -38.41 4.85
CA THR A 87 -1.05 -37.67 5.22
C THR A 87 -0.83 -36.64 6.34
N SER A 88 0.09 -36.94 7.27
CA SER A 88 0.54 -36.01 8.31
C SER A 88 1.22 -34.76 7.74
N ASP A 89 2.00 -34.91 6.66
CA ASP A 89 2.70 -33.79 6.03
C ASP A 89 1.72 -32.84 5.35
N VAL A 90 0.68 -33.39 4.71
CA VAL A 90 -0.42 -32.61 4.11
C VAL A 90 -1.17 -31.84 5.19
N LYS A 91 -1.48 -32.46 6.33
CA LYS A 91 -2.15 -31.80 7.45
C LYS A 91 -1.31 -30.67 8.04
N LYS A 92 -0.01 -30.89 8.25
CA LYS A 92 0.90 -29.84 8.73
C LYS A 92 0.99 -28.67 7.74
N LEU A 93 0.96 -28.96 6.44
CA LEU A 93 0.96 -27.93 5.41
C LEU A 93 -0.33 -27.11 5.43
N SER A 94 -1.49 -27.75 5.60
CA SER A 94 -2.76 -27.02 5.70
C SER A 94 -2.78 -26.11 6.94
N GLU A 95 -2.34 -26.59 8.09
CA GLU A 95 -2.24 -25.79 9.33
C GLU A 95 -1.32 -24.56 9.15
N LYS A 96 -0.19 -24.72 8.46
CA LYS A 96 0.72 -23.62 8.12
C LYS A 96 0.07 -22.62 7.15
N LEU A 97 -0.65 -23.10 6.15
CA LEU A 97 -1.38 -22.27 5.20
C LEU A 97 -2.47 -21.45 5.90
N ASP A 98 -3.27 -22.08 6.76
CA ASP A 98 -4.31 -21.40 7.53
C ASP A 98 -3.72 -20.29 8.41
N THR A 99 -2.61 -20.60 9.09
CA THR A 99 -1.89 -19.62 9.91
C THR A 99 -1.39 -18.44 9.07
N TYR A 100 -0.82 -18.72 7.90
CA TYR A 100 -0.34 -17.66 6.99
C TYR A 100 -1.48 -16.78 6.50
N LEU A 101 -2.60 -17.39 6.07
CA LEU A 101 -3.77 -16.65 5.62
C LEU A 101 -4.32 -15.74 6.72
N LEU A 102 -4.40 -16.24 7.95
CA LEU A 102 -4.83 -15.46 9.10
C LEU A 102 -3.89 -14.28 9.39
N GLN A 103 -2.58 -14.51 9.37
CA GLN A 103 -1.58 -13.46 9.56
C GLN A 103 -1.62 -12.41 8.44
N PHE A 104 -1.81 -12.86 7.19
CA PHE A 104 -1.93 -11.98 6.04
C PHE A 104 -3.17 -11.10 6.15
N GLU A 105 -4.33 -11.67 6.46
CA GLU A 105 -5.56 -10.92 6.67
C GLU A 105 -5.40 -9.91 7.82
N ALA A 106 -4.82 -10.33 8.94
CA ALA A 106 -4.54 -9.44 10.07
C ALA A 106 -3.60 -8.29 9.67
N LYS A 107 -2.57 -8.55 8.85
CA LYS A 107 -1.67 -7.52 8.33
C LYS A 107 -2.40 -6.55 7.41
N GLU A 108 -3.23 -7.06 6.51
CA GLU A 108 -4.03 -6.25 5.59
C GLU A 108 -5.02 -5.35 6.36
N GLN A 109 -5.74 -5.92 7.33
CA GLN A 109 -6.66 -5.15 8.18
C GLN A 109 -5.93 -4.08 9.01
N ARG A 110 -4.75 -4.40 9.55
CA ARG A 110 -3.91 -3.42 10.25
C ARG A 110 -3.49 -2.28 9.33
N GLN A 111 -3.05 -2.58 8.12
CA GLN A 111 -2.66 -1.56 7.14
C GLN A 111 -3.85 -0.66 6.77
N LYS A 112 -5.01 -1.24 6.46
CA LYS A 112 -6.23 -0.47 6.19
C LYS A 112 -6.58 0.45 7.36
N LYS A 113 -6.45 -0.03 8.60
CA LYS A 113 -6.70 0.77 9.81
C LYS A 113 -5.70 1.91 9.97
N THR A 114 -4.42 1.70 9.67
CA THR A 114 -3.42 2.79 9.72
C THR A 114 -3.70 3.84 8.64
N ASP A 115 -4.06 3.42 7.43
CA ASP A 115 -4.35 4.33 6.33
C ASP A 115 -5.60 5.18 6.64
N LEU A 116 -6.66 4.55 7.15
CA LEU A 116 -7.87 5.23 7.62
C LEU A 116 -7.57 6.23 8.75
N LYS A 117 -6.71 5.86 9.70
CA LYS A 117 -6.32 6.75 10.79
C LYS A 117 -5.60 7.99 10.27
N ASN A 118 -4.65 7.80 9.36
CA ASN A 118 -3.90 8.90 8.75
C ASN A 118 -4.83 9.82 7.95
N LEU A 119 -5.76 9.25 7.17
CA LEU A 119 -6.74 10.02 6.42
C LEU A 119 -7.65 10.86 7.35
N ALA A 120 -8.12 10.28 8.45
CA ALA A 120 -8.93 11.00 9.42
C ALA A 120 -8.16 12.17 10.07
N GLU A 121 -6.87 12.00 10.30
CA GLU A 121 -6.00 13.06 10.82
C GLU A 121 -5.80 14.19 9.81
N ILE A 122 -5.59 13.86 8.53
CA ILE A 122 -5.52 14.84 7.43
C ILE A 122 -6.82 15.64 7.33
N LEU A 123 -7.98 14.98 7.27
CA LEU A 123 -9.28 15.64 7.19
C LEU A 123 -9.55 16.54 8.40
N LYS A 124 -9.07 16.17 9.58
CA LYS A 124 -9.17 17.00 10.78
C LYS A 124 -8.35 18.29 10.65
N LEU A 125 -7.13 18.20 10.12
CA LEU A 125 -6.28 19.37 9.88
C LEU A 125 -6.87 20.28 8.81
N GLU A 126 -7.37 19.72 7.70
CA GLU A 126 -8.04 20.48 6.64
C GLU A 126 -9.26 21.25 7.18
N ASN A 127 -10.09 20.60 8.01
CA ASN A 127 -11.22 21.27 8.65
C ASN A 127 -10.80 22.41 9.59
N GLN A 128 -9.67 22.28 10.28
CA GLN A 128 -9.13 23.36 11.13
C GLN A 128 -8.67 24.56 10.29
N ILE A 129 -8.01 24.30 9.16
CA ILE A 129 -7.57 25.34 8.22
C ILE A 129 -8.78 26.06 7.64
N LEU A 130 -9.77 25.31 7.14
CA LEU A 130 -11.00 25.89 6.58
C LEU A 130 -11.77 26.74 7.60
N ALA A 131 -11.80 26.32 8.87
CA ALA A 131 -12.41 27.11 9.93
C ALA A 131 -11.66 28.44 10.17
N ALA A 132 -10.33 28.42 10.14
CA ALA A 132 -9.52 29.64 10.28
C ALA A 132 -9.71 30.59 9.10
N ASP A 133 -9.75 30.06 7.87
CA ASP A 133 -9.99 30.85 6.66
C ASP A 133 -11.38 31.46 6.65
N LEU A 134 -12.39 30.73 7.14
CA LEU A 134 -13.75 31.25 7.29
C LEU A 134 -13.76 32.46 8.24
N ILE A 135 -13.14 32.34 9.43
CA ILE A 135 -13.04 33.45 10.39
C ILE A 135 -12.36 34.65 9.76
N ASN A 136 -11.26 34.45 9.03
CA ASN A 136 -10.54 35.53 8.36
C ASN A 136 -11.43 36.22 7.31
N THR A 137 -12.11 35.44 6.47
CA THR A 137 -13.03 35.94 5.46
C THR A 137 -14.15 36.76 6.10
N THR A 138 -14.76 36.26 7.17
CA THR A 138 -15.79 36.99 7.93
C THR A 138 -15.27 38.32 8.47
N ASN A 139 -14.06 38.34 9.04
CA ASN A 139 -13.45 39.58 9.55
C ASN A 139 -13.24 40.60 8.42
N ILE A 140 -12.74 40.16 7.26
CA ILE A 140 -12.56 41.01 6.08
C ILE A 140 -13.92 41.56 5.61
N THR A 141 -14.96 40.73 5.54
CA THR A 141 -16.31 41.17 5.16
C THR A 141 -16.84 42.25 6.10
N VAL A 142 -16.71 42.06 7.42
CA VAL A 142 -17.13 43.05 8.41
C VAL A 142 -16.40 44.38 8.23
N LEU A 143 -15.09 44.35 7.98
CA LEU A 143 -14.31 45.57 7.73
C LEU A 143 -14.77 46.31 6.47
N ILE A 144 -15.10 45.57 5.40
CA ILE A 144 -15.63 46.15 4.16
C ILE A 144 -17.00 46.80 4.41
N GLU A 145 -17.90 46.11 5.13
CA GLU A 145 -19.23 46.61 5.45
C GLU A 145 -19.17 47.88 6.31
N GLN A 146 -18.30 47.91 7.31
CA GLN A 146 -18.05 49.10 8.13
C GLN A 146 -17.53 50.27 7.30
N GLY A 147 -16.52 50.04 6.45
CA GLY A 147 -15.98 51.08 5.58
C GLY A 147 -17.01 51.63 4.58
N LEU A 148 -17.90 50.77 4.08
CA LEU A 148 -19.00 51.20 3.21
C LEU A 148 -20.05 52.02 3.99
N ALA A 149 -20.41 51.60 5.20
CA ALA A 149 -21.35 52.32 6.05
C ALA A 149 -20.84 53.73 6.41
N GLU A 150 -19.57 53.85 6.82
CA GLU A 150 -18.93 55.14 7.12
C GLU A 150 -18.91 56.07 5.90
N LYS A 151 -18.65 55.52 4.71
CA LYS A 151 -18.68 56.31 3.47
C LYS A 151 -20.09 56.84 3.18
N ASN A 152 -21.09 55.98 3.29
CA ASN A 152 -22.49 56.34 3.07
C ASN A 152 -22.96 57.40 4.09
N GLU A 153 -22.55 57.28 5.35
CA GLU A 153 -22.87 58.26 6.40
C GLU A 153 -22.28 59.64 6.10
N LYS A 154 -21.01 59.69 5.66
CA LYS A 154 -20.35 60.95 5.25
C LYS A 154 -21.06 61.61 4.07
N GLU A 155 -21.47 60.83 3.07
CA GLU A 155 -22.21 61.32 1.90
C GLU A 155 -23.58 61.86 2.31
N LEU A 156 -24.30 61.14 3.18
CA LEU A 156 -25.59 61.58 3.71
C LEU A 156 -25.45 62.90 4.49
N GLN A 157 -24.43 63.02 5.35
CA GLN A 157 -24.17 64.25 6.11
C GLN A 157 -23.88 65.43 5.18
N MET A 158 -23.13 65.21 4.10
CA MET A 158 -22.88 66.23 3.07
C MET A 158 -24.19 66.69 2.40
N HIS A 159 -25.07 65.75 2.03
CA HIS A 159 -26.38 66.07 1.45
C HIS A 159 -27.29 66.82 2.41
N ILE A 160 -27.32 66.43 3.69
CA ILE A 160 -28.05 67.13 4.75
C ILE A 160 -27.57 68.58 4.86
N ASN A 161 -26.26 68.80 4.99
CA ASN A 161 -25.68 70.14 5.08
C ASN A 161 -26.03 70.99 3.86
N ARG A 162 -26.01 70.41 2.65
CA ARG A 162 -26.41 71.10 1.41
C ARG A 162 -27.89 71.49 1.43
N LEU A 163 -28.78 70.62 1.90
CA LEU A 163 -30.21 70.92 2.02
C LEU A 163 -30.47 72.03 3.04
N GLU A 164 -29.75 72.07 4.16
CA GLU A 164 -29.88 73.14 5.14
C GLU A 164 -29.51 74.51 4.57
N VAL A 165 -28.42 74.58 3.80
CA VAL A 165 -28.02 75.82 3.10
C VAL A 165 -29.12 76.27 2.13
N LEU A 166 -29.64 75.35 1.31
CA LEU A 166 -30.72 75.65 0.38
C LEU A 166 -32.00 76.11 1.08
N LYS A 167 -32.35 75.47 2.21
CA LYS A 167 -33.52 75.83 3.02
C LYS A 167 -33.40 77.25 3.57
N LYS A 168 -32.23 77.64 4.07
CA LYS A 168 -31.95 79.01 4.55
C LYS A 168 -32.09 80.04 3.42
N SER A 169 -31.46 79.79 2.27
CA SER A 169 -31.57 80.67 1.11
C SER A 169 -33.00 80.82 0.62
N ASN A 170 -33.77 79.73 0.58
CA ASN A 170 -35.17 79.78 0.17
C ASN A 170 -36.04 80.57 1.16
N GLY A 171 -35.74 80.48 2.46
CA GLY A 171 -36.36 81.32 3.49
C GLY A 171 -36.14 82.82 3.23
N LEU A 172 -34.91 83.23 2.94
CA LEU A 172 -34.58 84.62 2.60
C LEU A 172 -35.33 85.11 1.36
N ILE A 173 -35.41 84.29 0.31
CA ILE A 173 -36.15 84.63 -0.91
C ILE A 173 -37.64 84.84 -0.58
N LYS A 174 -38.23 83.95 0.24
CA LYS A 174 -39.62 84.08 0.67
C LYS A 174 -39.85 85.39 1.44
N ASP A 175 -38.97 85.71 2.38
CA ASP A 175 -39.05 86.96 3.15
C ASP A 175 -38.94 88.20 2.22
N TRP A 176 -38.04 88.17 1.24
CA TRP A 176 -37.92 89.26 0.25
C TRP A 176 -39.19 89.39 -0.60
N SER A 177 -39.77 88.28 -1.04
CA SER A 177 -41.01 88.28 -1.80
C SER A 177 -42.18 88.88 -1.02
N THR A 178 -42.25 88.64 0.30
CA THR A 178 -43.32 89.22 1.15
C THR A 178 -43.17 90.71 1.41
N LYS A 179 -41.97 91.29 1.26
CA LYS A 179 -41.74 92.74 1.45
C LYS A 179 -42.00 93.55 0.17
N LEU A 180 -42.08 92.90 -0.98
CA LEU A 180 -42.29 93.53 -2.29
C LEU A 180 -43.76 93.57 -2.73
N LEU A 181 -44.64 92.83 -2.04
CA LEU A 181 -46.10 92.78 -2.23
C LEU A 181 -46.79 93.62 -1.15
#